data_AF-A0A7C9DLC9-F1
#
_entry.id   AF-A0A7C9DLC9-F1
#
_cell.length_a   1.000
_cell.length_b   1.000
_cell.length_c   1.000
_cell.angle_alpha   90.00
_cell.angle_beta   90.00
_cell.angle_gamma   90.00
#
_symmetry.space_group_name_H-M   'P 1'
#
loop_
_entity.id
_entity.type
_entity.pdbx_description
1 polymer ?
#
loop_
_entity_poly.entity_id
_entity_poly.type
_entity_poly.pdbx_seq_one_letter_code
_entity_poly.pdbx_strand_id
1 'polypeptide(L)'
;MDPNPKPNSNEDPSLNLKVIHWEDFQQELARLVSLSSALHQAHHKKLSLQRRLQSLIEVQAESLSRKNELDEISQRVEDRKLVMGNMLMQAKVVEEHVKTKEEHLGCEIKSLLVSGTSLSVARKRLQESDRLLSGERGHGRLRNLQKVLRARQQYMISQVSFLYPVKTLIGATEELELDFFPGSSRPETPGEYADEIKQRNQGPVAISGVQLSMLPFTQMSFFTDKKQVQRSTTALGYIAHDIEQLLNYVGAKSLGPRHVLANLKEL
;
A
#
# COMPACT_ATOMS: atom_id res chain seq x y z
N MET A 1 53.05 -72.96 -8.15
CA MET A 1 54.19 -72.99 -9.10
C MET A 1 55.36 -72.35 -8.40
N ASP A 2 55.95 -73.10 -7.48
CA ASP A 2 57.33 -72.86 -7.03
C ASP A 2 58.27 -73.22 -8.18
N PRO A 3 59.48 -72.64 -8.17
CA PRO A 3 60.61 -73.54 -8.19
C PRO A 3 61.63 -73.20 -7.12
N ASN A 4 61.97 -74.26 -6.38
CA ASN A 4 63.05 -74.41 -5.43
C ASN A 4 64.42 -73.95 -5.99
N PRO A 5 65.37 -73.51 -5.15
CA PRO A 5 66.65 -72.96 -5.55
C PRO A 5 67.67 -74.08 -5.81
N LYS A 6 68.58 -73.86 -6.76
CA LYS A 6 69.80 -74.66 -6.89
C LYS A 6 70.96 -73.94 -6.16
N PRO A 7 71.70 -74.65 -5.30
CA PRO A 7 72.93 -74.15 -4.70
C PRO A 7 74.09 -74.38 -5.68
N ASN A 8 75.12 -73.53 -5.62
CA ASN A 8 76.54 -73.83 -5.88
C ASN A 8 77.26 -72.57 -6.37
N SER A 9 78.10 -72.00 -5.50
CA SER A 9 79.55 -72.01 -5.64
C SER A 9 80.11 -70.93 -4.70
N ASN A 10 80.54 -71.38 -3.52
CA ASN A 10 81.43 -70.60 -2.67
C ASN A 10 82.75 -70.42 -3.45
N GLU A 11 82.91 -69.30 -4.12
CA GLU A 11 84.22 -68.78 -4.45
C GLU A 11 84.73 -68.06 -3.20
N ASP A 12 85.48 -68.80 -2.38
CA ASP A 12 86.31 -68.20 -1.33
C ASP A 12 87.28 -67.22 -2.02
N PRO A 13 87.29 -65.93 -1.67
CA PRO A 13 88.37 -65.07 -2.10
C PRO A 13 89.60 -65.55 -1.37
N SER A 14 90.51 -66.21 -2.10
CA SER A 14 91.88 -66.47 -1.70
C SER A 14 92.44 -65.18 -1.08
N LEU A 15 92.47 -65.15 0.26
CA LEU A 15 93.07 -64.09 1.04
C LEU A 15 94.54 -64.06 0.65
N ASN A 16 94.90 -63.09 -0.18
CA ASN A 16 96.28 -62.72 -0.46
C ASN A 16 96.91 -62.26 0.86
N LEU A 17 97.35 -63.21 1.67
CA LEU A 17 98.07 -63.00 2.92
C LEU A 17 99.46 -62.46 2.55
N LYS A 18 99.58 -61.13 2.44
CA LYS A 18 100.88 -60.46 2.39
C LYS A 18 101.64 -60.83 3.65
N VAL A 19 102.75 -61.55 3.52
CA VAL A 19 103.70 -61.79 4.61
C VAL A 19 104.45 -60.48 4.84
N ILE A 20 104.15 -59.81 5.96
CA ILE A 20 104.68 -58.48 6.31
C ILE A 20 105.96 -58.67 7.14
N HIS A 21 107.08 -58.09 6.70
CA HIS A 21 108.31 -58.03 7.50
C HIS A 21 108.09 -57.15 8.75
N TRP A 22 108.71 -57.51 9.88
CA TRP A 22 108.51 -56.85 11.17
C TRP A 22 108.77 -55.32 11.16
N GLU A 23 109.62 -54.84 10.25
CA GLU A 23 109.91 -53.40 10.06
C GLU A 23 108.77 -52.64 9.36
N ASP A 24 107.99 -53.29 8.49
CA ASP A 24 106.85 -52.67 7.78
C ASP A 24 105.54 -52.71 8.59
N PHE A 25 105.49 -53.50 9.66
CA PHE A 25 104.31 -53.68 10.50
C PHE A 25 103.83 -52.38 11.15
N GLN A 26 104.76 -51.53 11.60
CA GLN A 26 104.46 -50.22 12.17
C GLN A 26 103.86 -49.28 11.11
N GLN A 27 104.35 -49.35 9.87
CA GLN A 27 103.86 -48.56 8.75
C GLN A 27 102.43 -48.96 8.36
N GLU A 28 102.12 -50.27 8.34
CA GLU A 28 100.77 -50.77 8.06
C GLU A 28 99.78 -50.46 9.20
N LEU A 29 100.23 -50.46 10.46
CA LEU A 29 99.41 -49.98 11.58
C LEU A 29 99.10 -48.49 11.44
N ALA A 30 100.09 -47.66 11.10
CA ALA A 30 99.88 -46.23 10.83
C ALA A 30 98.92 -46.00 9.65
N ARG A 31 98.99 -46.85 8.62
CA ARG A 31 98.08 -46.84 7.46
C ARG A 31 96.66 -47.20 7.86
N LEU A 32 96.48 -48.26 8.65
CA LEU A 32 95.17 -48.70 9.16
C LEU A 32 94.54 -47.65 10.08
N VAL A 33 95.34 -47.05 10.97
CA VAL A 33 94.86 -45.97 11.85
C VAL A 33 94.43 -44.76 11.02
N SER A 34 95.21 -44.39 10.00
CA SER A 34 94.89 -43.29 9.09
C SER A 34 93.62 -43.57 8.28
N LEU A 35 93.46 -44.79 7.76
CA LEU A 35 92.25 -45.24 7.06
C LEU A 35 91.03 -45.27 7.97
N SER A 36 91.19 -45.75 9.21
CA SER A 36 90.10 -45.76 10.20
C SER A 36 89.66 -44.35 10.57
N SER A 37 90.61 -43.41 10.74
CA SER A 37 90.34 -42.00 10.97
C SER A 37 89.64 -41.35 9.77
N ALA A 38 90.11 -41.61 8.55
CA ALA A 38 89.47 -41.12 7.33
C ALA A 38 88.05 -41.68 7.15
N LEU A 39 87.83 -42.96 7.45
CA LEU A 39 86.51 -43.59 7.44
C LEU A 39 85.59 -42.96 8.49
N HIS A 40 86.10 -42.70 9.70
CA HIS A 40 85.33 -42.03 10.77
C HIS A 40 84.97 -40.59 10.37
N GLN A 41 85.90 -39.86 9.76
CA GLN A 41 85.66 -38.50 9.26
C GLN A 41 84.63 -38.49 8.12
N ALA A 42 84.69 -39.46 7.21
CA ALA A 42 83.70 -39.63 6.15
C ALA A 42 82.31 -39.98 6.72
N HIS A 43 82.26 -40.83 7.74
CA HIS A 43 81.02 -41.17 8.45
C HIS A 43 80.41 -39.94 9.14
N HIS A 44 81.22 -39.13 9.82
CA HIS A 44 80.77 -37.87 10.42
C HIS A 44 80.21 -36.88 9.38
N LYS A 45 80.88 -36.74 8.22
CA LYS A 45 80.39 -35.90 7.12
C LYS A 45 79.08 -36.44 6.53
N LYS A 46 78.94 -37.76 6.38
CA LYS A 46 77.69 -38.39 5.95
C LYS A 46 76.54 -38.04 6.91
N LEU A 47 76.76 -38.15 8.21
CA LEU A 47 75.75 -37.84 9.23
C LEU A 47 75.40 -36.34 9.28
N SER A 48 76.37 -35.44 9.08
CA SER A 48 76.09 -34.00 9.04
C SER A 48 75.31 -33.60 7.79
N LEU A 49 75.64 -34.18 6.63
CA LEU A 49 74.87 -34.02 5.40
C LEU A 49 73.45 -34.57 5.55
N GLN A 50 73.29 -35.75 6.15
CA GLN A 50 71.98 -36.34 6.38
C GLN A 50 71.08 -35.43 7.23
N ARG A 51 71.60 -34.89 8.34
CA ARG A 51 70.86 -33.93 9.18
C ARG A 51 70.47 -32.68 8.40
N ARG A 52 71.40 -32.12 7.61
CA ARG A 52 71.14 -30.91 6.82
C ARG A 52 70.11 -31.16 5.71
N LEU A 53 70.13 -32.33 5.10
CA LEU A 53 69.18 -32.74 4.08
C LEU A 53 67.79 -32.95 4.69
N GLN A 54 67.70 -33.57 5.88
CA GLN A 54 66.44 -33.66 6.63
C GLN A 54 65.86 -32.29 6.97
N SER A 55 66.65 -31.35 7.49
CA SER A 55 66.15 -30.01 7.77
C SER A 55 65.66 -29.27 6.52
N LEU A 56 66.32 -29.50 5.37
CA LEU A 56 65.88 -28.89 4.11
C LEU A 56 64.59 -29.51 3.59
N ILE A 57 64.42 -30.83 3.72
CA ILE A 57 63.16 -31.52 3.37
C ILE A 57 62.01 -30.99 4.23
N GLU A 58 62.24 -30.84 5.54
CA GLU A 58 61.24 -30.33 6.48
C GLU A 58 60.82 -28.89 6.13
N VAL A 59 61.79 -28.00 5.92
CA VAL A 59 61.52 -26.62 5.46
C VAL A 59 60.80 -26.60 4.11
N GLN A 60 61.15 -27.49 3.19
CA GLN A 60 60.48 -27.59 1.89
C GLN A 60 59.03 -28.07 2.04
N ALA A 61 58.76 -29.03 2.92
CA ALA A 61 57.41 -29.52 3.21
C ALA A 61 56.54 -28.41 3.81
N GLU A 62 57.07 -27.65 4.76
CA GLU A 62 56.38 -26.47 5.31
C GLU A 62 56.14 -25.38 4.27
N SER A 63 57.11 -25.13 3.38
CA SER A 63 56.96 -24.15 2.30
C SER A 63 55.84 -24.56 1.33
N LEU A 64 55.76 -25.84 1.00
CA LEU A 64 54.68 -26.39 0.18
C LEU A 64 53.32 -26.30 0.88
N SER A 65 53.24 -26.59 2.17
CA SER A 65 51.97 -26.46 2.91
C SER A 65 51.49 -25.01 2.96
N ARG A 66 52.39 -24.06 3.28
CA ARG A 66 52.09 -22.63 3.28
C ARG A 66 51.63 -22.14 1.90
N LYS A 67 52.24 -22.65 0.83
CA LYS A 67 51.81 -22.32 -0.54
C LYS A 67 50.41 -22.84 -0.83
N ASN A 68 50.10 -24.07 -0.46
CA ASN A 68 48.75 -24.62 -0.66
C ASN A 68 47.69 -23.82 0.10
N GLU A 69 47.98 -23.40 1.34
CA GLU A 69 47.09 -22.51 2.11
C GLU A 69 46.88 -21.16 1.40
N LEU A 70 47.94 -20.58 0.84
CA LEU A 70 47.86 -19.33 0.11
C LEU A 70 47.04 -19.46 -1.18
N ASP A 71 47.20 -20.57 -1.91
CA ASP A 71 46.43 -20.86 -3.12
C ASP A 71 44.93 -21.04 -2.76
N GLU A 72 44.61 -21.68 -1.63
CA GLU A 72 43.24 -21.81 -1.13
C GLU A 72 42.65 -20.43 -0.76
N ILE A 73 43.40 -19.59 -0.07
CA ILE A 73 42.99 -18.21 0.24
C ILE A 73 42.74 -17.43 -1.04
N SER A 74 43.64 -17.54 -2.03
CA SER A 74 43.53 -16.87 -3.32
C SER A 74 42.25 -17.28 -4.05
N GLN A 75 41.94 -18.57 -4.08
CA GLN A 75 40.72 -19.08 -4.70
C GLN A 75 39.47 -18.50 -4.01
N ARG A 76 39.42 -18.51 -2.67
CA ARG A 76 38.29 -17.95 -1.92
C ARG A 76 38.10 -16.45 -2.18
N VAL A 77 39.18 -15.71 -2.40
CA VAL A 77 39.12 -14.29 -2.73
C VAL A 77 38.56 -14.06 -4.14
N GLU A 78 38.97 -14.86 -5.13
CA GLU A 78 38.43 -14.77 -6.48
C GLU A 78 36.94 -15.16 -6.54
N ASP A 79 36.52 -16.19 -5.79
CA ASP A 79 35.10 -16.55 -5.69
C ASP A 79 34.26 -15.41 -5.10
N ARG A 80 34.76 -14.76 -4.03
CA ARG A 80 34.10 -13.58 -3.43
C ARG A 80 34.03 -12.40 -4.40
N LYS A 81 35.10 -12.17 -5.17
CA LYS A 81 35.15 -11.10 -6.18
C LYS A 81 34.12 -11.31 -7.29
N LEU A 82 33.92 -12.55 -7.75
CA LEU A 82 32.85 -12.89 -8.69
C LEU A 82 31.46 -12.62 -8.10
N VAL A 83 31.20 -13.04 -6.86
CA VAL A 83 29.92 -12.79 -6.19
C VAL A 83 29.66 -11.29 -6.02
N MET A 84 30.65 -10.53 -5.56
CA MET A 84 30.54 -9.07 -5.44
C MET A 84 30.33 -8.40 -6.80
N GLY A 85 30.99 -8.88 -7.85
CA GLY A 85 30.77 -8.41 -9.23
C GLY A 85 29.34 -8.66 -9.70
N ASN A 86 28.79 -9.84 -9.44
CA ASN A 86 27.39 -10.17 -9.76
C ASN A 86 26.41 -9.31 -8.97
N MET A 87 26.65 -9.12 -7.66
CA MET A 87 25.84 -8.24 -6.82
C MET A 87 25.89 -6.79 -7.31
N LEU A 88 27.06 -6.30 -7.71
CA LEU A 88 27.22 -4.96 -8.29
C LEU A 88 26.43 -4.81 -9.59
N MET A 89 26.47 -5.81 -10.47
CA MET A 89 25.68 -5.80 -11.70
C MET A 89 24.18 -5.80 -11.41
N GLN A 90 23.72 -6.61 -10.46
CA GLN A 90 22.32 -6.60 -10.02
C GLN A 90 21.91 -5.24 -9.42
N ALA A 91 22.77 -4.62 -8.61
CA ALA A 91 22.52 -3.30 -8.03
C ALA A 91 22.38 -2.23 -9.13
N LYS A 92 23.25 -2.23 -10.15
CA LYS A 92 23.14 -1.33 -11.30
C LYS A 92 21.85 -1.52 -12.09
N VAL A 93 21.43 -2.77 -12.30
CA VAL A 93 20.16 -3.05 -12.98
C VAL A 93 18.97 -2.49 -12.19
N VAL A 94 18.96 -2.69 -10.86
CA VAL A 94 17.93 -2.12 -9.99
C VAL A 94 17.95 -0.59 -10.03
N GLU A 95 19.12 0.03 -10.00
CA GLU A 95 19.30 1.49 -10.10
C GLU A 95 18.69 2.05 -11.39
N GLU A 96 18.98 1.45 -12.55
CA GLU A 96 18.38 1.85 -13.82
C GLU A 96 16.85 1.64 -13.85
N HIS A 97 16.35 0.57 -13.24
CA HIS A 97 14.90 0.37 -13.09
C HIS A 97 14.23 1.42 -12.18
N VAL A 98 14.91 1.89 -11.14
CA VAL A 98 14.42 2.99 -10.29
C VAL A 98 14.41 4.29 -11.08
N LYS A 99 15.51 4.60 -11.79
CA LYS A 99 15.64 5.80 -12.61
C LYS A 99 14.58 5.89 -13.71
N THR A 100 14.34 4.80 -14.44
CA THR A 100 13.29 4.76 -15.48
C THR A 100 11.88 4.97 -14.90
N LYS A 101 11.60 4.43 -13.70
CA LYS A 101 10.33 4.69 -12.99
C LYS A 101 10.22 6.14 -12.52
N GLU A 102 11.30 6.72 -12.02
CA GLU A 102 11.34 8.13 -11.62
C GLU A 102 11.05 9.05 -12.81
N GLU A 103 11.70 8.80 -13.95
CA GLU A 103 11.45 9.53 -15.20
C GLU A 103 9.99 9.40 -15.66
N HIS A 104 9.43 8.19 -15.59
CA HIS A 104 8.02 7.94 -15.93
C HIS A 104 7.05 8.72 -15.03
N LEU A 105 7.22 8.65 -13.71
CA LEU A 105 6.42 9.42 -12.76
C LEU A 105 6.60 10.94 -12.97
N GLY A 106 7.81 11.38 -13.31
CA GLY A 106 8.08 12.77 -13.68
C GLY A 106 7.27 13.23 -14.89
N CYS A 107 7.09 12.37 -15.90
CA CYS A 107 6.20 12.63 -17.03
C CYS A 107 4.73 12.67 -16.62
N GLU A 108 4.27 11.72 -15.79
CA GLU A 108 2.90 11.70 -15.29
C GLU A 108 2.56 12.96 -14.50
N ILE A 109 3.44 13.39 -13.58
CA ILE A 109 3.27 14.63 -12.79
C ILE A 109 3.16 15.85 -13.71
N LYS A 110 4.01 15.95 -14.75
CA LYS A 110 3.93 17.06 -15.73
C LYS A 110 2.60 17.03 -16.49
N SER A 111 2.15 15.86 -16.92
CA SER A 111 0.85 15.71 -17.60
C SER A 111 -0.32 16.09 -16.69
N LEU A 112 -0.26 15.66 -15.43
CA LEU A 112 -1.25 15.97 -14.42
C LEU A 112 -1.29 17.47 -14.13
N LEU A 113 -0.13 18.13 -14.03
CA LEU A 113 -0.05 19.57 -13.85
C LEU A 113 -0.74 20.34 -14.99
N VAL A 114 -0.48 19.97 -16.25
CA VAL A 114 -1.13 20.57 -17.42
C VAL A 114 -2.64 20.33 -17.42
N SER A 115 -3.08 19.13 -17.02
CA SER A 115 -4.51 18.85 -16.86
C SER A 115 -5.14 19.66 -15.72
N GLY A 116 -4.40 19.87 -14.62
CA GLY A 116 -4.81 20.65 -13.47
C GLY A 116 -4.95 22.14 -13.78
N THR A 117 -4.04 22.71 -14.58
CA THR A 117 -4.18 24.09 -15.06
C THR A 117 -5.40 24.25 -15.96
N SER A 118 -5.61 23.30 -16.88
CA SER A 118 -6.78 23.28 -17.77
C SER A 118 -8.10 23.18 -17.00
N LEU A 119 -8.14 22.32 -15.98
CA LEU A 119 -9.29 22.17 -15.07
C LEU A 119 -9.55 23.45 -14.27
N SER A 120 -8.50 24.09 -13.74
CA SER A 120 -8.61 25.37 -13.03
C SER A 120 -9.20 26.47 -13.91
N VAL A 121 -8.77 26.55 -15.18
CA VAL A 121 -9.32 27.47 -16.17
C VAL A 121 -10.79 27.14 -16.45
N ALA A 122 -11.14 25.88 -16.68
CA ALA A 122 -12.53 25.47 -16.90
C ALA A 122 -13.43 25.80 -15.69
N ARG A 123 -12.95 25.56 -14.47
CA ARG A 123 -13.65 25.90 -13.22
C ARG A 123 -13.90 27.40 -13.09
N LYS A 124 -12.92 28.24 -13.41
CA LYS A 124 -13.08 29.71 -13.40
C LYS A 124 -14.15 30.14 -14.41
N ARG A 125 -14.12 29.62 -15.64
CA ARG A 125 -15.13 29.90 -16.68
C ARG A 125 -16.54 29.49 -16.26
N LEU A 126 -16.67 28.34 -15.59
CA LEU A 126 -17.96 27.89 -15.05
C LEU A 126 -18.45 28.83 -13.95
N GLN A 127 -17.58 29.24 -13.03
CA GLN A 127 -17.94 30.18 -11.97
C GLN A 127 -18.36 31.54 -12.53
N GLU A 128 -17.68 32.04 -13.56
CA GLU A 128 -18.06 33.26 -14.27
C GLU A 128 -19.44 33.10 -14.93
N SER A 129 -19.70 31.97 -15.57
CA SER A 129 -21.00 31.67 -16.20
C SER A 129 -22.13 31.62 -15.16
N ASP A 130 -21.92 30.97 -14.02
CA ASP A 130 -22.89 30.91 -12.93
C ASP A 130 -23.21 32.30 -12.34
N ARG A 131 -22.19 33.14 -12.18
CA ARG A 131 -22.37 34.55 -11.77
C ARG A 131 -23.21 35.32 -12.79
N LEU A 132 -22.99 35.11 -14.08
CA LEU A 132 -23.77 35.75 -15.14
C LEU A 132 -25.23 35.29 -15.14
N LEU A 133 -25.48 33.98 -14.95
CA LEU A 133 -26.83 33.41 -14.89
C LEU A 133 -27.59 33.79 -13.62
N SER A 134 -26.89 33.89 -12.49
CA SER A 134 -27.49 34.29 -11.22
C SER A 134 -27.80 35.79 -11.14
N GLY A 135 -27.15 36.60 -11.99
CA GLY A 135 -27.33 38.05 -12.04
C GLY A 135 -28.65 38.51 -12.67
N GLU A 136 -28.77 39.84 -12.79
CA GLU A 136 -29.97 40.52 -13.31
C GLU A 136 -30.23 40.24 -14.80
N ARG A 137 -29.19 39.83 -15.55
CA ARG A 137 -29.32 39.41 -16.95
C ARG A 137 -29.79 37.95 -17.12
N GLY A 138 -29.84 37.17 -16.04
CA GLY A 138 -30.26 35.78 -16.04
C GLY A 138 -31.51 35.51 -15.20
N HIS A 139 -31.47 34.47 -14.37
CA HIS A 139 -32.60 34.03 -13.55
C HIS A 139 -32.94 34.99 -12.40
N GLY A 140 -32.05 35.93 -12.05
CA GLY A 140 -32.33 36.98 -11.06
C GLY A 140 -33.54 37.83 -11.47
N ARG A 141 -33.63 38.23 -12.74
CA ARG A 141 -34.79 38.97 -13.28
C ARG A 141 -36.08 38.16 -13.25
N LEU A 142 -36.00 36.87 -13.61
CA LEU A 142 -37.16 35.97 -13.56
C LEU A 142 -37.66 35.81 -12.11
N ARG A 143 -36.75 35.65 -11.15
CA ARG A 143 -37.08 35.58 -9.72
C ARG A 143 -37.76 36.87 -9.24
N ASN A 144 -37.29 38.03 -9.68
CA ASN A 144 -37.91 39.32 -9.35
C ASN A 144 -39.31 39.43 -9.95
N LEU A 145 -39.49 39.07 -11.23
CA LEU A 145 -40.79 39.07 -11.88
C LEU A 145 -41.78 38.12 -11.18
N GLN A 146 -41.33 36.92 -10.79
CA GLN A 146 -42.12 35.97 -10.04
C GLN A 146 -42.62 36.57 -8.72
N LYS A 147 -41.77 37.31 -7.99
CA LYS A 147 -42.17 38.00 -6.76
C LYS A 147 -43.25 39.05 -7.01
N VAL A 148 -43.08 39.87 -8.05
CA VAL A 148 -44.05 40.92 -8.41
C VAL A 148 -45.40 40.30 -8.83
N LEU A 149 -45.38 39.25 -9.64
CA LEU A 149 -46.59 38.54 -10.04
C LEU A 149 -47.31 37.92 -8.84
N ARG A 150 -46.56 37.30 -7.91
CA ARG A 150 -47.13 36.75 -6.68
C ARG A 150 -47.78 37.84 -5.82
N ALA A 151 -47.15 39.00 -5.67
CA ALA A 151 -47.71 40.14 -4.94
C ALA A 151 -49.01 40.65 -5.58
N ARG A 152 -49.03 40.81 -6.92
CA ARG A 152 -50.24 41.19 -7.66
C ARG A 152 -51.36 40.16 -7.52
N GLN A 153 -51.02 38.89 -7.62
CA GLN A 153 -51.97 37.80 -7.43
C GLN A 153 -52.59 37.85 -6.03
N GLN A 154 -51.78 38.01 -4.98
CA GLN A 154 -52.28 38.15 -3.61
C GLN A 154 -53.18 39.36 -3.44
N TYR A 155 -52.83 40.49 -4.05
CA TYR A 155 -53.67 41.68 -4.02
C TYR A 155 -55.02 41.45 -4.71
N MET A 156 -55.03 40.85 -5.90
CA MET A 156 -56.27 40.49 -6.59
C MET A 156 -57.12 39.52 -5.78
N ILE A 157 -56.51 38.50 -5.16
CA ILE A 157 -57.20 37.56 -4.28
C ILE A 157 -57.85 38.31 -3.10
N SER A 158 -57.11 39.25 -2.49
CA SER A 158 -57.64 40.09 -1.40
C SER A 158 -58.81 40.97 -1.87
N GLN A 159 -58.70 41.61 -3.03
CA GLN A 159 -59.79 42.40 -3.62
C GLN A 159 -61.04 41.55 -3.89
N VAL A 160 -60.88 40.36 -4.49
CA VAL A 160 -62.00 39.44 -4.74
C VAL A 160 -62.59 38.95 -3.42
N SER A 161 -61.74 38.63 -2.43
CA SER A 161 -62.19 38.22 -1.10
C SER A 161 -62.96 39.31 -0.37
N PHE A 162 -62.65 40.59 -0.61
CA PHE A 162 -63.40 41.72 -0.06
C PHE A 162 -64.78 41.87 -0.73
N LEU A 163 -64.82 41.79 -2.07
CA LEU A 163 -66.07 41.90 -2.82
C LEU A 163 -67.00 40.70 -2.63
N TYR A 164 -66.41 39.52 -2.41
CA TYR A 164 -67.11 38.26 -2.23
C TYR A 164 -66.58 37.56 -0.98
N PRO A 165 -66.99 38.01 0.22
CA PRO A 165 -66.55 37.42 1.47
C PRO A 165 -66.89 35.94 1.49
N VAL A 166 -65.83 35.13 1.46
CA VAL A 166 -65.94 33.69 1.53
C VAL A 166 -66.18 33.33 2.99
N LYS A 167 -67.45 33.28 3.40
CA LYS A 167 -67.81 32.84 4.74
C LYS A 167 -67.59 31.34 4.80
N THR A 168 -66.52 30.90 5.46
CA THR A 168 -66.45 29.52 5.95
C THR A 168 -67.56 29.37 6.97
N LEU A 169 -68.62 28.65 6.61
CA LEU A 169 -69.71 28.32 7.51
C LEU A 169 -69.20 27.29 8.53
N ILE A 170 -68.38 27.75 9.47
CA ILE A 170 -68.19 27.08 10.75
C ILE A 170 -69.34 27.59 11.63
N GLY A 171 -70.04 26.65 12.25
CA GLY A 171 -71.39 26.78 12.79
C GLY A 171 -71.71 28.09 13.51
N ALA A 172 -72.95 28.53 13.31
CA ALA A 172 -73.57 29.74 13.82
C ALA A 172 -73.23 30.12 15.27
N THR A 173 -72.74 31.35 15.50
CA THR A 173 -73.31 32.28 16.50
C THR A 173 -72.84 33.72 16.23
N GLU A 174 -73.72 34.66 16.55
CA GLU A 174 -73.63 36.12 16.67
C GLU A 174 -72.28 36.87 16.54
N GLU A 175 -72.35 37.93 15.74
CA GLU A 175 -71.82 39.30 15.88
C GLU A 175 -70.42 39.57 16.50
N LEU A 176 -69.63 40.30 15.69
CA LEU A 176 -68.70 41.38 16.08
C LEU A 176 -67.75 41.10 17.26
N GLU A 177 -66.48 40.84 16.95
CA GLU A 177 -65.45 41.89 17.14
C GLU A 177 -64.14 41.54 16.42
N LEU A 178 -63.53 42.62 15.96
CA LEU A 178 -62.32 42.70 15.18
C LEU A 178 -61.13 42.61 16.13
N ASP A 179 -60.42 41.49 16.20
CA ASP A 179 -59.08 41.47 16.78
C ASP A 179 -58.05 40.92 15.79
N PHE A 180 -57.34 41.88 15.23
CA PHE A 180 -56.04 41.70 14.61
C PHE A 180 -55.02 41.15 15.63
N PHE A 181 -53.93 40.59 15.06
CA PHE A 181 -52.57 40.48 15.59
C PHE A 181 -52.16 39.11 16.19
N PRO A 182 -50.83 38.83 16.31
CA PRO A 182 -50.04 38.21 15.26
C PRO A 182 -49.19 37.04 15.80
N GLY A 183 -48.25 36.57 14.99
CA GLY A 183 -47.32 35.45 15.19
C GLY A 183 -46.97 35.02 16.62
N SER A 184 -46.88 33.69 16.79
CA SER A 184 -45.98 33.09 17.76
C SER A 184 -45.26 31.89 17.14
N SER A 185 -43.95 31.95 17.26
CA SER A 185 -42.94 30.99 16.88
C SER A 185 -42.83 29.83 17.88
N ARG A 186 -42.24 28.73 17.36
CA ARG A 186 -41.39 27.72 18.03
C ARG A 186 -42.04 26.41 18.53
N PRO A 187 -41.24 25.33 18.62
CA PRO A 187 -41.52 24.01 18.04
C PRO A 187 -41.54 22.91 19.14
N GLU A 188 -41.41 21.62 18.74
CA GLU A 188 -41.24 20.41 19.58
C GLU A 188 -42.58 19.69 19.87
N THR A 189 -42.82 18.38 19.69
CA THR A 189 -42.05 17.15 19.41
C THR A 189 -43.01 16.11 18.77
N PRO A 190 -42.56 15.13 17.96
CA PRO A 190 -43.43 14.23 17.21
C PRO A 190 -43.71 12.92 17.96
N GLY A 191 -44.97 12.66 18.24
CA GLY A 191 -45.42 11.40 18.81
C GLY A 191 -46.94 11.39 18.95
N GLU A 192 -47.57 10.44 18.27
CA GLU A 192 -49.01 10.18 18.24
C GLU A 192 -49.83 11.22 17.44
N TYR A 193 -50.96 10.81 16.88
CA TYR A 193 -51.85 11.59 15.99
C TYR A 193 -51.43 11.71 14.51
N ALA A 194 -51.01 10.60 13.89
CA ALA A 194 -50.99 10.49 12.42
C ALA A 194 -52.38 10.29 11.78
N ASP A 195 -53.43 10.04 12.57
CA ASP A 195 -54.79 9.77 12.06
C ASP A 195 -55.77 10.96 12.17
N GLU A 196 -55.45 12.02 12.93
CA GLU A 196 -56.37 13.17 13.09
C GLU A 196 -56.17 14.31 12.07
N ILE A 197 -55.08 14.31 11.30
CA ILE A 197 -54.79 15.40 10.35
C ILE A 197 -55.55 15.21 9.02
N LYS A 198 -56.17 14.05 8.79
CA LYS A 198 -56.91 13.76 7.53
C LYS A 198 -58.31 14.37 7.44
N GLN A 199 -58.85 14.98 8.49
CA GLN A 199 -60.24 15.45 8.48
C GLN A 199 -60.50 16.88 8.97
N ARG A 200 -59.47 17.70 9.21
CA ARG A 200 -59.71 19.01 9.84
C ARG A 200 -60.06 20.18 8.92
N ASN A 201 -60.08 20.06 7.59
CA ASN A 201 -60.45 21.19 6.72
C ASN A 201 -61.17 20.78 5.43
N GLN A 202 -62.38 20.23 5.54
CA GLN A 202 -63.30 20.07 4.41
C GLN A 202 -64.71 20.58 4.77
N GLY A 203 -64.79 21.79 5.34
CA GLY A 203 -66.07 22.51 5.39
C GLY A 203 -66.36 23.11 4.00
N PRO A 204 -67.59 22.99 3.45
CA PRO A 204 -67.92 23.58 2.17
C PRO A 204 -67.77 25.10 2.25
N VAL A 205 -66.89 25.63 1.41
CA VAL A 205 -66.57 27.04 1.35
C VAL A 205 -67.66 27.70 0.48
N ALA A 206 -68.46 28.63 1.04
CA ALA A 206 -69.56 29.24 0.30
C ALA A 206 -69.24 30.71 -0.07
N ILE A 207 -69.49 31.08 -1.33
CA ILE A 207 -69.44 32.47 -1.78
C ILE A 207 -70.87 32.94 -2.02
N SER A 208 -71.33 33.92 -1.23
CA SER A 208 -72.66 34.55 -1.39
C SER A 208 -73.81 33.54 -1.59
N GLY A 209 -73.81 32.44 -0.84
CA GLY A 209 -74.83 31.38 -0.89
C GLY A 209 -74.55 30.22 -1.86
N VAL A 210 -73.49 30.29 -2.68
CA VAL A 210 -73.09 29.20 -3.59
C VAL A 210 -71.97 28.37 -2.94
N GLN A 211 -72.24 27.08 -2.67
CA GLN A 211 -71.24 26.15 -2.13
C GLN A 211 -70.21 25.79 -3.20
N LEU A 212 -68.93 26.12 -2.97
CA LEU A 212 -67.84 25.67 -3.81
C LEU A 212 -67.41 24.28 -3.34
N SER A 213 -67.82 23.25 -4.08
CA SER A 213 -67.18 21.95 -3.99
C SER A 213 -65.78 22.10 -4.60
N MET A 214 -64.75 22.14 -3.76
CA MET A 214 -63.38 22.00 -4.24
C MET A 214 -63.27 20.63 -4.91
N LEU A 215 -63.10 20.59 -6.24
CA LEU A 215 -62.73 19.33 -6.90
C LEU A 215 -61.41 18.87 -6.27
N PRO A 216 -61.29 17.60 -5.87
CA PRO A 216 -60.09 17.11 -5.21
C PRO A 216 -58.92 17.32 -6.17
N PHE A 217 -58.05 18.29 -5.87
CA PHE A 217 -56.80 18.41 -6.58
C PHE A 217 -55.98 17.19 -6.18
N THR A 218 -55.66 16.36 -7.17
CA THR A 218 -54.84 15.17 -6.98
C THR A 218 -53.52 15.61 -6.36
N GLN A 219 -53.28 15.30 -5.08
CA GLN A 219 -51.92 15.30 -4.56
C GLN A 219 -51.14 14.33 -5.45
N MET A 220 -50.24 14.86 -6.28
CA MET A 220 -49.30 14.06 -7.05
C MET A 220 -48.41 13.32 -6.04
N SER A 221 -48.80 12.10 -5.70
CA SER A 221 -47.91 11.12 -5.07
C SER A 221 -46.72 10.95 -6.01
N PHE A 222 -45.51 11.19 -5.50
CA PHE A 222 -44.26 11.03 -6.26
C PHE A 222 -44.08 9.61 -6.83
N PHE A 223 -44.80 8.63 -6.30
CA PHE A 223 -44.81 7.26 -6.79
C PHE A 223 -46.23 6.89 -7.24
N THR A 224 -46.38 6.70 -8.54
CA THR A 224 -47.64 6.28 -9.18
C THR A 224 -47.80 4.76 -9.21
N ASP A 225 -46.69 4.02 -9.07
CA ASP A 225 -46.66 2.55 -9.10
C ASP A 225 -46.25 1.95 -7.74
N LYS A 226 -47.10 1.08 -7.20
CA LYS A 226 -46.87 0.34 -5.94
C LYS A 226 -45.59 -0.50 -6.00
N LYS A 227 -45.22 -1.01 -7.19
CA LYS A 227 -43.99 -1.79 -7.37
C LYS A 227 -42.74 -0.91 -7.28
N GLN A 228 -42.84 0.36 -7.68
CA GLN A 228 -41.75 1.32 -7.59
C GLN A 228 -41.50 1.72 -6.13
N VAL A 229 -42.57 1.91 -5.34
CA VAL A 229 -42.48 2.15 -3.89
C VAL A 229 -41.76 1.00 -3.19
N GLN A 230 -42.17 -0.24 -3.47
CA GLN A 230 -41.55 -1.41 -2.84
C GLN A 230 -40.06 -1.52 -3.20
N ARG A 231 -39.70 -1.32 -4.47
CA ARG A 231 -38.29 -1.32 -4.92
C ARG A 231 -37.48 -0.18 -4.28
N SER A 232 -38.03 1.02 -4.16
CA SER A 232 -37.34 2.15 -3.53
C SER A 232 -37.18 1.95 -2.03
N THR A 233 -38.17 1.39 -1.35
CA THR A 233 -38.09 1.07 0.08
C THR A 233 -37.08 -0.04 0.34
N THR A 234 -37.02 -1.07 -0.52
CA THR A 234 -36.01 -2.13 -0.44
C THR A 234 -34.60 -1.59 -0.69
N ALA A 235 -34.40 -0.74 -1.70
CA ALA A 235 -33.11 -0.11 -1.96
C ALA A 235 -32.65 0.79 -0.80
N LEU A 236 -33.55 1.59 -0.24
CA LEU A 236 -33.28 2.42 0.93
C LEU A 236 -32.92 1.57 2.16
N GLY A 237 -33.54 0.40 2.31
CA GLY A 237 -33.23 -0.56 3.37
C GLY A 237 -31.82 -1.15 3.26
N TYR A 238 -31.34 -1.45 2.05
CA TYR A 238 -29.96 -1.89 1.85
C TYR A 238 -28.96 -0.77 2.16
N ILE A 239 -29.22 0.45 1.68
CA ILE A 239 -28.38 1.61 1.97
C ILE A 239 -28.29 1.86 3.49
N ALA A 240 -29.43 1.76 4.19
CA ALA A 240 -29.47 1.88 5.65
C ALA A 240 -28.55 0.87 6.35
N HIS A 241 -28.56 -0.37 5.88
CA HIS A 241 -27.75 -1.45 6.43
C HIS A 241 -26.25 -1.25 6.16
N ASP A 242 -25.88 -0.85 4.94
CA ASP A 242 -24.48 -0.61 4.57
C ASP A 242 -23.88 0.54 5.37
N ILE A 243 -24.64 1.63 5.57
CA ILE A 243 -24.23 2.77 6.40
C ILE A 243 -24.03 2.33 7.85
N GLU A 244 -24.94 1.52 8.41
CA GLU A 244 -24.82 1.03 9.78
C GLU A 244 -23.58 0.14 9.97
N GLN A 245 -23.25 -0.71 8.99
CA GLN A 245 -22.01 -1.49 9.01
C GLN A 245 -20.75 -0.59 8.93
N LEU A 246 -20.78 0.44 8.09
CA LEU A 246 -19.68 1.41 7.96
C LEU A 246 -19.44 2.21 9.25
N LEU A 247 -20.51 2.68 9.91
CA LEU A 247 -20.40 3.34 11.21
C LEU A 247 -19.82 2.43 12.29
N ASN A 248 -20.28 1.17 12.34
CA ASN A 248 -19.75 0.18 13.28
C ASN A 248 -18.26 -0.11 13.03
N TYR A 249 -17.82 -0.11 11.76
CA TYR A 249 -16.42 -0.26 11.40
C TYR A 249 -15.55 0.94 11.85
N VAL A 250 -16.08 2.16 11.74
CA VAL A 250 -15.41 3.40 12.15
C VAL A 250 -15.48 3.62 13.68
N GLY A 251 -16.31 2.86 14.40
CA GLY A 251 -16.49 2.97 15.86
C GLY A 251 -17.36 4.14 16.30
N ALA A 252 -18.11 4.74 15.38
CA ALA A 252 -19.03 5.83 15.65
C ALA A 252 -20.42 5.31 16.07
N LYS A 253 -21.15 6.08 16.88
CA LYS A 253 -22.42 5.64 17.50
C LYS A 253 -23.55 5.66 16.48
N SER A 254 -24.08 4.50 16.09
CA SER A 254 -25.26 4.41 15.24
C SER A 254 -26.56 4.62 16.05
N LEU A 255 -27.54 5.32 15.46
CA LEU A 255 -28.90 5.47 16.01
C LEU A 255 -29.88 4.42 15.43
N GLY A 256 -29.34 3.36 14.82
CA GLY A 256 -30.09 2.26 14.21
C GLY A 256 -30.55 2.52 12.77
N PRO A 257 -31.14 1.50 12.10
CA PRO A 257 -31.35 1.48 10.64
C PRO A 257 -32.47 2.43 10.15
N ARG A 258 -33.29 2.97 11.06
CA ARG A 258 -34.33 3.94 10.71
C ARG A 258 -33.82 5.38 10.57
N HIS A 259 -32.59 5.65 11.02
CA HIS A 259 -32.01 6.99 11.08
C HIS A 259 -30.89 7.20 10.04
N VAL A 260 -31.12 6.75 8.80
CA VAL A 260 -30.12 6.73 7.70
C VAL A 260 -29.43 8.08 7.48
N LEU A 261 -30.19 9.19 7.46
CA LEU A 261 -29.64 10.52 7.22
C LEU A 261 -28.83 11.06 8.41
N ALA A 262 -29.24 10.74 9.64
CA ALA A 262 -28.49 11.14 10.83
C ALA A 262 -27.18 10.34 10.90
N ASN A 263 -27.25 9.04 10.64
CA ASN A 263 -26.09 8.14 10.57
C ASN A 263 -25.10 8.58 9.47
N LEU A 264 -25.57 8.96 8.27
CA LEU A 264 -24.71 9.50 7.21
C LEU A 264 -23.96 10.78 7.58
N LYS A 265 -24.47 11.55 8.53
CA LYS A 265 -23.84 12.80 8.99
C LYS A 265 -22.74 12.53 10.03
N GLU A 266 -22.80 11.36 10.68
CA GLU A 266 -21.84 10.90 11.68
C GLU A 266 -20.68 10.10 11.06
N LEU A 267 -20.77 9.78 9.76
CA LEU A 267 -19.71 9.18 8.93
C LEU A 267 -18.82 10.27 8.33
#